data_AF-A0A519TBE6-F1
#
_entry.id   AF-A0A519TBE6-F1
#
_cell.length_a   1.000
_cell.length_b   1.000
_cell.length_c   1.000
_cell.angle_alpha   90.00
_cell.angle_beta   90.00
_cell.angle_gamma   90.00
#
_symmetry.space_group_name_H-M   'P 1'
#
loop_
_entity.id
_entity.type
_entity.pdbx_description
1 polymer ?
#
loop_
_entity_poly.entity_id
_entity_poly.type
_entity_poly.pdbx_seq_one_letter_code
_entity_poly.pdbx_strand_id
1 'polypeptide(L)'
;AMKDITAPVIAIALILAAVFVPVGFIPGIVGKLYQQFAVTIAISVVLSAFIALSLTPALTSLMLRPTEQTADSKGLNQLFYKFNQWFERVTQSYANGVRKALRFAPLVGILLLGVYGGTFALFRTKPSGFIPTEDEGRLFVAVELPQGASGIRTQAALAQMAQIVKDKVPAVQNVVGISGLNALNFSFKSSSATMFLQMKPWDDRKEASQQLFGVIAQLQKEFSVIKGANIVVVPPPAIPGLGNTGGFSFMLEQREASTDIKAFEAVVNKFVGAANQRPEIGSAYTFFTAKTPGYQLTVNREQAKKLGVPLTNVFNALSTYLGSTYINDFTKYGRNFRVVAQADTSYRQDITALNSFYVANQAGGQVPLGSLVSYKLVENAPLISHYNLFRSVEINGDAKPGYSSGQAIEALKEVAAKTLPADYGYDFSGLSREEISSGNSTFIIFGLSILFVFLLLAALYESWSVPFSVLLAVPLGIFGAIVALTLVPKLTNNVYAQIGMITLIGLAAKNAILIVEFAKERVDWGMPVFDATMAPKMPSGTA
;
A
#
# COMPACT_ATOMS: atom_id res chain seq x y z
N ALA A 1 28.32 -39.06 10.87
CA ALA A 1 27.82 -38.00 9.98
C ALA A 1 26.30 -37.99 9.94
N MET A 2 25.60 -38.84 9.17
CA MET A 2 24.12 -38.81 9.14
C MET A 2 23.48 -39.12 10.49
N LYS A 3 24.03 -40.07 11.26
CA LYS A 3 23.54 -40.38 12.62
C LYS A 3 23.54 -39.16 13.55
N ASP A 4 24.50 -38.25 13.37
CA ASP A 4 24.70 -37.09 14.25
C ASP A 4 23.93 -35.84 13.78
N ILE A 5 23.35 -35.86 12.58
CA ILE A 5 22.80 -34.65 11.91
C ILE A 5 21.32 -34.81 11.56
N THR A 6 20.80 -36.05 11.46
CA THR A 6 19.39 -36.29 11.08
C THR A 6 18.39 -35.62 12.03
N ALA A 7 18.52 -35.83 13.34
CA ALA A 7 17.60 -35.24 14.33
C ALA A 7 17.66 -33.69 14.34
N PRO A 8 18.85 -33.04 14.38
CA PRO A 8 18.96 -31.58 14.24
C PRO A 8 18.31 -31.03 12.95
N VAL A 9 18.48 -31.72 11.83
CA VAL A 9 17.91 -31.27 10.54
C VAL A 9 16.38 -31.33 10.54
N ILE A 10 15.80 -32.40 11.06
CA ILE A 10 14.34 -32.53 11.18
C ILE A 10 13.78 -31.47 12.14
N ALA A 11 14.42 -31.30 13.31
CA ALA A 11 14.07 -30.29 14.30
C ALA A 11 14.04 -28.88 13.70
N ILE A 12 15.13 -28.48 13.04
CA ILE A 12 15.24 -27.18 12.38
C ILE A 12 14.13 -27.00 11.34
N ALA A 13 13.85 -28.01 10.54
CA ALA A 13 12.84 -27.93 9.49
C ALA A 13 11.43 -27.75 10.04
N LEU A 14 11.06 -28.53 11.07
CA LEU A 14 9.75 -28.44 11.72
C LEU A 14 9.56 -27.09 12.41
N ILE A 15 10.58 -26.60 13.13
CA ILE A 15 10.50 -25.33 13.84
C ILE A 15 10.42 -24.17 12.84
N LEU A 16 11.26 -24.17 11.81
CA LEU A 16 11.20 -23.16 10.76
C LEU A 16 9.84 -23.13 10.08
N ALA A 17 9.28 -24.29 9.72
CA ALA A 17 7.94 -24.36 9.14
C ALA A 17 6.90 -23.79 10.12
N ALA A 18 6.99 -24.13 11.39
CA ALA A 18 6.03 -23.72 12.39
C ALA A 18 6.06 -22.25 12.79
N VAL A 19 7.20 -21.55 12.66
CA VAL A 19 7.27 -20.08 12.82
C VAL A 19 6.23 -19.39 11.92
N PHE A 20 6.01 -19.95 10.73
CA PHE A 20 5.15 -19.38 9.69
C PHE A 20 3.71 -19.91 9.71
N VAL A 21 3.42 -21.01 10.41
CA VAL A 21 2.06 -21.57 10.46
C VAL A 21 1.05 -20.58 11.06
N PRO A 22 1.28 -19.95 12.22
CA PRO A 22 0.35 -18.95 12.78
C PRO A 22 0.13 -17.75 11.86
N VAL A 23 1.19 -17.38 11.13
CA VAL A 23 1.18 -16.26 10.18
C VAL A 23 0.23 -16.53 9.01
N GLY A 24 0.04 -17.80 8.63
CA GLY A 24 -0.90 -18.20 7.58
C GLY A 24 -2.39 -18.08 7.96
N PHE A 25 -2.72 -17.96 9.25
CA PHE A 25 -4.10 -17.91 9.74
C PHE A 25 -4.63 -16.48 9.99
N ILE A 26 -3.82 -15.47 9.71
CA ILE A 26 -4.20 -14.08 9.93
C ILE A 26 -5.29 -13.69 8.91
N PRO A 27 -6.43 -13.11 9.35
CA PRO A 27 -7.45 -12.62 8.44
C PRO A 27 -7.05 -11.27 7.79
N GLY A 28 -7.84 -10.84 6.80
CA GLY A 28 -7.63 -9.55 6.14
C GLY A 28 -6.56 -9.58 5.04
N ILE A 29 -6.31 -8.42 4.45
CA ILE A 29 -5.44 -8.28 3.27
C ILE A 29 -3.98 -8.55 3.62
N VAL A 30 -3.54 -8.00 4.76
CA VAL A 30 -2.19 -8.24 5.30
C VAL A 30 -1.98 -9.73 5.55
N GLY A 31 -2.98 -10.39 6.13
CA GLY A 31 -2.97 -11.84 6.35
C GLY A 31 -2.84 -12.63 5.05
N LYS A 32 -3.47 -12.19 3.96
CA LYS A 32 -3.29 -12.81 2.64
C LYS A 32 -1.89 -12.66 2.08
N LEU A 33 -1.25 -11.50 2.26
CA LEU A 33 0.15 -11.31 1.89
C LEU A 33 1.05 -12.24 2.70
N TYR A 34 0.86 -12.26 4.02
CA TYR A 34 1.57 -13.14 4.95
C TYR A 34 1.40 -14.63 4.59
N GLN A 35 0.20 -15.04 4.22
CA GLN A 35 -0.13 -16.41 3.84
C GLN A 35 0.71 -16.90 2.65
N GLN A 36 0.96 -16.04 1.65
CA GLN A 36 1.79 -16.41 0.48
C GLN A 36 3.21 -16.76 0.93
N PHE A 37 3.84 -15.90 1.73
CA PHE A 37 5.19 -16.15 2.24
C PHE A 37 5.23 -17.36 3.17
N ALA A 38 4.25 -17.47 4.07
CA ALA A 38 4.19 -18.55 5.04
C ALA A 38 4.12 -19.94 4.37
N VAL A 39 3.20 -20.11 3.41
CA VAL A 39 3.02 -21.37 2.70
C VAL A 39 4.25 -21.70 1.85
N THR A 40 4.77 -20.74 1.09
CA THR A 40 5.95 -20.97 0.25
C THR A 40 7.16 -21.36 1.10
N ILE A 41 7.45 -20.62 2.18
CA ILE A 41 8.61 -20.91 3.04
C ILE A 41 8.44 -22.25 3.75
N ALA A 42 7.26 -22.54 4.31
CA ALA A 42 7.02 -23.81 4.98
C ALA A 42 7.23 -25.02 4.04
N ILE A 43 6.66 -24.98 2.84
CA ILE A 43 6.84 -26.04 1.84
C ILE A 43 8.30 -26.14 1.40
N SER A 44 8.96 -25.00 1.11
CA SER A 44 10.38 -24.99 0.72
C SER A 44 11.30 -25.57 1.80
N VAL A 45 11.02 -25.29 3.08
CA VAL A 45 11.79 -25.84 4.21
C VAL A 45 11.59 -27.35 4.34
N VAL A 46 10.36 -27.85 4.21
CA VAL A 46 10.08 -29.29 4.25
C VAL A 46 10.77 -30.02 3.10
N LEU A 47 10.68 -29.49 1.87
CA LEU A 47 11.39 -30.04 0.71
C LEU A 47 12.91 -29.98 0.90
N SER A 48 13.43 -28.88 1.45
CA SER A 48 14.85 -28.74 1.76
C SER A 48 15.33 -29.78 2.76
N ALA A 49 14.53 -30.08 3.79
CA ALA A 49 14.83 -31.13 4.77
C ALA A 49 14.82 -32.52 4.12
N PHE A 50 13.84 -32.80 3.27
CA PHE A 50 13.78 -34.06 2.52
C PHE A 50 15.03 -34.24 1.64
N ILE A 51 15.42 -33.22 0.89
CA ILE A 51 16.63 -33.25 0.05
C ILE A 51 17.90 -33.43 0.90
N ALA A 52 18.00 -32.72 2.03
CA ALA A 52 19.14 -32.78 2.94
C ALA A 52 19.32 -34.17 3.58
N LEU A 53 18.23 -34.91 3.78
CA LEU A 53 18.24 -36.26 4.37
C LEU A 53 18.34 -37.39 3.34
N SER A 54 18.05 -37.12 2.06
CA SER A 54 18.00 -38.15 1.01
C SER A 54 19.09 -37.96 -0.06
N LEU A 55 18.93 -36.93 -0.90
CA LEU A 55 19.77 -36.70 -2.06
C LEU A 55 21.16 -36.18 -1.67
N THR A 56 21.25 -35.24 -0.72
CA THR A 56 22.54 -34.66 -0.32
C THR A 56 23.52 -35.72 0.20
N PRO A 57 23.13 -36.65 1.10
CA PRO A 57 24.02 -37.72 1.56
C PRO A 57 24.48 -38.63 0.42
N ALA A 58 23.57 -39.02 -0.49
CA ALA A 58 23.91 -39.85 -1.65
C ALA A 58 24.92 -39.15 -2.57
N LEU A 59 24.69 -37.88 -2.91
CA LEU A 59 25.63 -37.09 -3.71
C LEU A 59 26.96 -36.91 -3.00
N THR A 60 26.98 -36.69 -1.69
CA THR A 60 28.23 -36.57 -0.94
C THR A 60 29.04 -37.87 -0.98
N SER A 61 28.40 -39.04 -0.89
CA SER A 61 29.12 -40.32 -1.01
C SER A 61 29.63 -40.62 -2.42
N LEU A 62 28.95 -40.11 -3.46
CA LEU A 62 29.31 -40.37 -4.86
C LEU A 62 30.34 -39.36 -5.41
N MET A 63 30.28 -38.11 -4.95
CA MET A 63 31.05 -37.00 -5.54
C MET A 63 32.23 -36.55 -4.69
N LEU A 64 32.20 -36.67 -3.35
CA LEU A 64 33.31 -36.21 -2.52
C LEU A 64 34.50 -37.16 -2.64
N ARG A 65 35.64 -36.61 -3.07
CA ARG A 65 36.92 -37.30 -3.06
C ARG A 65 37.68 -36.98 -1.76
N PRO A 66 38.32 -37.95 -1.11
CA PRO A 66 39.23 -37.68 -0.01
C PRO A 66 40.31 -36.70 -0.47
N THR A 67 40.42 -35.56 0.21
CA THR A 67 41.44 -34.55 -0.09
C THR A 67 42.11 -34.14 1.20
N GLU A 68 43.39 -34.48 1.35
CA GLU A 68 44.22 -33.99 2.45
C GLU A 68 45.06 -32.80 1.96
N GLN A 69 44.87 -31.65 2.61
CA GLN A 69 45.62 -30.42 2.34
C GLN A 69 46.83 -30.40 3.29
N THR A 70 48.00 -30.81 2.81
CA THR A 70 49.24 -30.85 3.62
C THR A 70 50.14 -29.63 3.36
N ALA A 71 51.14 -29.41 4.23
CA ALA A 71 52.08 -28.29 4.11
C ALA A 71 52.88 -28.26 2.79
N ASP A 72 53.04 -29.43 2.15
CA ASP A 72 53.75 -29.61 0.88
C ASP A 72 52.85 -29.42 -0.36
N SER A 73 51.60 -29.00 -0.15
CA SER A 73 50.64 -28.73 -1.22
C SER A 73 51.12 -27.62 -2.15
N LYS A 74 51.06 -27.86 -3.47
CA LYS A 74 51.46 -26.89 -4.51
C LYS A 74 50.24 -26.26 -5.20
N GLY A 75 50.41 -25.04 -5.71
CA GLY A 75 49.35 -24.32 -6.44
C GLY A 75 48.18 -23.89 -5.56
N LEU A 76 46.95 -24.06 -6.04
CA LEU A 76 45.71 -23.66 -5.32
C LEU A 76 45.56 -24.37 -3.96
N ASN A 77 46.08 -25.59 -3.81
CA ASN A 77 46.05 -26.31 -2.53
C ASN A 77 46.92 -25.63 -1.45
N GLN A 78 47.97 -24.90 -1.83
CA GLN A 78 48.73 -24.11 -0.87
C GLN A 78 47.91 -22.92 -0.33
N LEU A 79 47.06 -22.32 -1.18
CA LEU A 79 46.16 -21.25 -0.78
C LEU A 79 45.06 -21.78 0.17
N PHE A 80 44.47 -22.94 -0.13
CA PHE A 80 43.52 -23.61 0.77
C PHE A 80 44.15 -24.03 2.10
N TYR A 81 45.39 -24.52 2.10
CA TYR A 81 46.11 -24.81 3.33
C TYR A 81 46.33 -23.56 4.20
N LYS A 82 46.77 -22.44 3.60
CA LYS A 82 46.91 -21.15 4.29
C LYS A 82 45.56 -20.64 4.81
N PHE A 83 44.49 -20.81 4.03
CA PHE A 83 43.12 -20.50 4.47
C PHE A 83 42.71 -21.35 5.67
N ASN A 84 42.94 -22.67 5.65
CA ASN A 84 42.64 -23.56 6.76
C ASN A 84 43.40 -23.15 8.03
N GLN A 85 44.68 -22.79 7.92
CA GLN A 85 45.45 -22.28 9.06
C GLN A 85 44.93 -20.94 9.60
N TRP A 86 44.43 -20.05 8.73
CA TRP A 86 43.79 -18.82 9.15
C TRP A 86 42.44 -19.10 9.81
N PHE A 87 41.63 -19.97 9.21
CA PHE A 87 40.31 -20.36 9.72
C PHE A 87 40.41 -21.06 11.08
N GLU A 88 41.39 -21.95 11.25
CA GLU A 88 41.68 -22.60 12.54
C GLU A 88 42.03 -21.55 13.61
N ARG A 89 42.87 -20.56 13.27
CA ARG A 89 43.17 -19.44 14.17
C ARG A 89 41.91 -18.63 14.53
N VAL A 90 41.03 -18.38 13.56
CA VAL A 90 39.74 -17.69 13.80
C VAL A 90 38.84 -18.53 14.70
N THR A 91 38.71 -19.83 14.46
CA THR A 91 37.90 -20.75 15.29
C THR A 91 38.43 -20.82 16.72
N GLN A 92 39.75 -20.91 16.91
CA GLN A 92 40.37 -20.89 18.24
C GLN A 92 40.17 -19.54 18.94
N SER A 93 40.29 -18.43 18.20
CA SER A 93 40.03 -17.08 18.73
C SER A 93 38.57 -16.92 19.16
N TYR A 94 37.62 -17.39 18.32
CA TYR A 94 36.19 -17.42 18.63
C TYR A 94 35.91 -18.25 19.89
N ALA A 95 36.43 -19.48 19.97
CA ALA A 95 36.26 -20.34 21.14
C ALA A 95 36.84 -19.68 22.42
N ASN A 96 38.04 -19.10 22.34
CA ASN A 96 38.63 -18.37 23.45
C ASN A 96 37.79 -17.13 23.86
N GLY A 97 37.18 -16.45 22.88
CA GLY A 97 36.23 -15.37 23.09
C GLY A 97 34.98 -15.82 23.84
N VAL A 98 34.33 -16.90 23.40
CA VAL A 98 33.18 -17.51 24.07
C VAL A 98 33.54 -17.94 25.49
N ARG A 99 34.71 -18.57 25.70
CA ARG A 99 35.19 -18.97 27.03
C ARG A 99 35.32 -17.77 27.97
N LYS A 100 35.84 -16.64 27.48
CA LYS A 100 35.91 -15.38 28.25
C LYS A 100 34.52 -14.82 28.52
N ALA A 101 33.64 -14.81 27.52
CA ALA A 101 32.27 -14.33 27.64
C ALA A 101 31.48 -15.11 28.71
N LEU A 102 31.65 -16.44 28.77
CA LEU A 102 31.03 -17.29 29.80
C LEU A 102 31.54 -16.96 31.22
N ARG A 103 32.84 -16.63 31.37
CA ARG A 103 33.37 -16.17 32.68
C ARG A 103 32.81 -14.82 33.12
N PHE A 104 32.49 -13.95 32.17
CA PHE A 104 31.87 -12.64 32.40
C PHE A 104 30.38 -12.64 32.06
N ALA A 105 29.68 -13.77 32.25
CA ALA A 105 28.27 -13.93 31.88
C ALA A 105 27.33 -12.80 32.38
N PRO A 106 27.48 -12.25 33.61
CA PRO A 106 26.65 -11.12 34.04
C PRO A 106 26.83 -9.87 33.17
N LEU A 107 28.05 -9.58 32.73
CA LEU A 107 28.34 -8.45 31.83
C LEU A 107 27.73 -8.68 30.44
N VAL A 108 27.80 -9.90 29.93
CA VAL A 108 27.15 -10.29 28.66
C VAL A 108 25.63 -10.15 28.78
N GLY A 109 25.05 -10.53 29.92
CA GLY A 109 23.64 -10.31 30.23
C GLY A 109 23.25 -8.82 30.22
N ILE A 110 24.08 -7.95 30.81
CA ILE A 110 23.87 -6.50 30.77
C ILE A 110 23.94 -5.97 29.33
N LEU A 111 24.93 -6.41 28.55
CA LEU A 111 25.06 -6.03 27.14
C LEU A 111 23.84 -6.48 26.33
N LEU A 112 23.35 -7.69 26.57
CA LEU A 112 22.16 -8.24 25.95
C LEU A 112 20.91 -7.40 26.30
N LEU A 113 20.74 -7.02 27.56
CA LEU A 113 19.66 -6.10 27.97
C LEU A 113 19.82 -4.72 27.30
N GLY A 114 21.05 -4.24 27.14
CA GLY A 114 21.35 -3.03 26.37
C GLY A 114 20.93 -3.14 24.91
N VAL A 115 21.17 -4.29 24.26
CA VAL A 115 20.68 -4.57 22.90
C VAL A 115 19.16 -4.59 22.88
N TYR A 116 18.50 -5.21 23.86
CA TYR A 116 17.03 -5.24 23.93
C TYR A 116 16.44 -3.84 24.10
N GLY A 117 17.02 -3.01 24.97
CA GLY A 117 16.66 -1.61 25.13
C GLY A 117 16.90 -0.80 23.86
N GLY A 118 18.02 -1.04 23.19
CA GLY A 118 18.36 -0.43 21.90
C GLY A 118 17.36 -0.82 20.79
N THR A 119 17.00 -2.09 20.68
CA THR A 119 15.95 -2.58 19.77
C THR A 119 14.64 -1.84 20.04
N PHE A 120 14.19 -1.81 21.29
CA PHE A 120 12.95 -1.15 21.67
C PHE A 120 12.94 0.35 21.32
N ALA A 121 14.05 1.05 21.61
CA ALA A 121 14.21 2.45 21.24
C ALA A 121 14.16 2.67 19.72
N LEU A 122 14.89 1.85 18.94
CA LEU A 122 14.92 1.95 17.49
C LEU A 122 13.55 1.69 16.86
N PHE A 123 12.81 0.67 17.34
CA PHE A 123 11.44 0.41 16.88
C PHE A 123 10.49 1.57 17.14
N ARG A 124 10.61 2.23 18.30
CA ARG A 124 9.77 3.39 18.61
C ARG A 124 10.08 4.59 17.73
N THR A 125 11.33 4.76 17.31
CA THR A 125 11.75 5.88 16.46
C THR A 125 11.55 5.63 14.97
N LYS A 126 11.58 4.37 14.52
CA LYS A 126 11.54 4.07 13.09
C LYS A 126 10.12 4.28 12.53
N PRO A 127 9.95 5.09 11.47
CA PRO A 127 8.63 5.32 10.89
C PRO A 127 8.00 4.04 10.33
N SER A 128 6.71 3.84 10.59
CA SER A 128 5.92 2.74 10.05
C SER A 128 5.44 3.04 8.64
N GLY A 129 5.24 2.00 7.83
CA GLY A 129 4.54 2.11 6.56
C GLY A 129 3.72 0.86 6.26
N PHE A 130 2.97 0.87 5.17
CA PHE A 130 2.25 -0.33 4.72
C PHE A 130 2.97 -1.03 3.58
N ILE A 131 2.79 -0.51 2.36
CA ILE A 131 3.43 -1.02 1.13
C ILE A 131 4.05 0.20 0.44
N PRO A 132 5.32 0.13 0.03
CA PRO A 132 5.97 1.23 -0.69
C PRO A 132 5.27 1.49 -2.02
N THR A 133 5.26 2.75 -2.45
CA THR A 133 4.85 3.12 -3.81
C THR A 133 5.91 2.64 -4.80
N GLU A 134 5.48 1.83 -5.77
CA GLU A 134 6.36 1.27 -6.79
C GLU A 134 6.16 1.98 -8.15
N ASP A 135 7.22 2.01 -8.94
CA ASP A 135 7.15 2.47 -10.33
C ASP A 135 6.52 1.35 -11.18
N GLU A 136 5.21 1.38 -11.39
CA GLU A 136 4.49 0.44 -12.26
C GLU A 136 4.58 0.77 -13.77
N GLY A 137 5.39 1.76 -14.16
CA GLY A 137 5.47 2.22 -15.54
C GLY A 137 4.20 2.92 -16.06
N ARG A 138 3.34 3.42 -15.17
CA ARG A 138 2.12 4.17 -15.53
C ARG A 138 1.79 5.25 -14.50
N LEU A 139 1.12 6.30 -14.96
CA LEU A 139 0.67 7.43 -14.13
C LEU A 139 -0.74 7.87 -14.53
N PHE A 140 -1.47 8.44 -13.58
CA PHE A 140 -2.73 9.13 -13.82
C PHE A 140 -2.54 10.64 -13.64
N VAL A 141 -3.19 11.42 -14.48
CA VAL A 141 -3.28 12.88 -14.33
C VAL A 141 -4.74 13.26 -14.30
N ALA A 142 -5.21 13.74 -13.15
CA ALA A 142 -6.53 14.33 -13.04
C ALA A 142 -6.46 15.83 -13.37
N VAL A 143 -7.43 16.29 -14.13
CA VAL A 143 -7.52 17.66 -14.61
C VAL A 143 -8.90 18.20 -14.29
N GLU A 144 -8.96 19.33 -13.59
CA GLU A 144 -10.18 20.07 -13.31
C GLU A 144 -10.03 21.51 -13.79
N LEU A 145 -10.80 21.88 -14.82
CA LEU A 145 -10.99 23.27 -15.23
C LEU A 145 -11.98 23.97 -14.27
N PRO A 146 -12.15 25.30 -14.38
CA PRO A 146 -13.10 26.01 -13.54
C PRO A 146 -14.51 25.48 -13.80
N GLN A 147 -15.32 25.47 -12.75
CA GLN A 147 -16.66 24.89 -12.81
C GLN A 147 -17.50 25.56 -13.91
N GLY A 148 -18.25 24.75 -14.65
CA GLY A 148 -19.04 25.21 -15.81
C GLY A 148 -18.25 25.33 -17.12
N ALA A 149 -16.94 25.03 -17.14
CA ALA A 149 -16.20 24.94 -18.40
C ALA A 149 -16.79 23.86 -19.33
N SER A 150 -16.84 24.17 -20.63
CA SER A 150 -17.35 23.25 -21.65
C SER A 150 -16.36 22.12 -21.95
N GLY A 151 -16.88 20.99 -22.44
CA GLY A 151 -16.05 19.85 -22.85
C GLY A 151 -15.02 20.20 -23.92
N ILE A 152 -15.32 21.18 -24.77
CA ILE A 152 -14.38 21.69 -25.79
C ILE A 152 -13.17 22.38 -25.15
N ARG A 153 -13.38 23.20 -24.11
CA ARG A 153 -12.28 23.85 -23.37
C ARG A 153 -11.41 22.80 -22.67
N THR A 154 -12.04 21.81 -22.05
CA THR A 154 -11.35 20.70 -21.40
C THR A 154 -10.54 19.86 -22.39
N GLN A 155 -11.10 19.58 -23.57
CA GLN A 155 -10.40 18.87 -24.64
C GLN A 155 -9.20 19.66 -25.17
N ALA A 156 -9.33 20.99 -25.32
CA ALA A 156 -8.21 21.85 -25.71
C ALA A 156 -7.08 21.84 -24.68
N ALA A 157 -7.41 21.87 -23.38
CA ALA A 157 -6.43 21.75 -22.31
C ALA A 157 -5.72 20.38 -22.34
N LEU A 158 -6.46 19.28 -22.52
CA LEU A 158 -5.88 17.94 -22.68
C LEU A 158 -4.95 17.85 -23.89
N ALA A 159 -5.32 18.43 -25.03
CA ALA A 159 -4.48 18.43 -26.22
C ALA A 159 -3.16 19.19 -25.98
N GLN A 160 -3.22 20.34 -25.29
CA GLN A 160 -2.03 21.09 -24.89
C GLN A 160 -1.15 20.28 -23.93
N MET A 161 -1.74 19.62 -22.93
CA MET A 161 -1.01 18.75 -22.01
C MET A 161 -0.35 17.57 -22.72
N ALA A 162 -1.06 16.90 -23.63
CA ALA A 162 -0.51 15.78 -24.39
C ALA A 162 0.70 16.20 -25.24
N GLN A 163 0.63 17.41 -25.83
CA GLN A 163 1.75 17.99 -26.56
C GLN A 163 2.95 18.28 -25.65
N ILE A 164 2.72 18.86 -24.47
CA ILE A 164 3.78 19.10 -23.47
C ILE A 164 4.47 17.79 -23.06
N VAL A 165 3.70 16.74 -22.78
CA VAL A 165 4.26 15.43 -22.42
C VAL A 165 5.12 14.88 -23.55
N LYS A 166 4.62 14.93 -24.78
CA LYS A 166 5.33 14.44 -25.96
C LYS A 166 6.65 15.17 -26.20
N ASP A 167 6.67 16.50 -26.02
CA ASP A 167 7.83 17.33 -26.36
C ASP A 167 8.88 17.36 -25.24
N LYS A 168 8.44 17.31 -23.98
CA LYS A 168 9.31 17.61 -22.83
C LYS A 168 9.58 16.44 -21.90
N VAL A 169 8.79 15.37 -21.96
CA VAL A 169 8.87 14.26 -21.01
C VAL A 169 9.20 12.96 -21.76
N PRO A 170 10.47 12.76 -22.16
CA PRO A 170 10.87 11.63 -22.99
C PRO A 170 10.73 10.27 -22.30
N ALA A 171 10.52 10.24 -20.98
CA ALA A 171 10.27 9.02 -20.21
C ALA A 171 8.87 8.43 -20.45
N VAL A 172 7.92 9.22 -20.99
CA VAL A 172 6.57 8.77 -21.32
C VAL A 172 6.54 8.22 -22.75
N GLN A 173 5.93 7.04 -22.93
CA GLN A 173 5.78 6.38 -24.22
C GLN A 173 4.43 6.72 -24.87
N ASN A 174 3.32 6.55 -24.14
CA ASN A 174 1.97 6.76 -24.65
C ASN A 174 1.16 7.65 -23.71
N VAL A 175 0.23 8.41 -24.31
CA VAL A 175 -0.66 9.33 -23.61
C VAL A 175 -2.08 9.14 -24.14
N VAL A 176 -3.03 8.91 -23.24
CA VAL A 176 -4.46 8.83 -23.58
C VAL A 176 -5.23 9.80 -22.68
N GLY A 177 -5.90 10.79 -23.28
CA GLY A 177 -6.76 11.72 -22.56
C GLY A 177 -8.24 11.38 -22.72
N ILE A 178 -8.97 11.35 -21.61
CA ILE A 178 -10.43 11.19 -21.57
C ILE A 178 -11.02 12.49 -21.03
N SER A 179 -11.75 13.21 -21.89
CA SER A 179 -12.53 14.39 -21.49
C SER A 179 -13.87 13.97 -20.90
N GLY A 180 -14.35 14.68 -19.88
CA GLY A 180 -15.66 14.41 -19.27
C GLY A 180 -15.63 13.48 -18.07
N LEU A 181 -14.46 12.92 -17.71
CA LEU A 181 -14.30 11.95 -16.62
C LEU A 181 -13.07 12.30 -15.77
N ASN A 182 -13.26 12.43 -14.47
CA ASN A 182 -12.19 12.35 -13.48
C ASN A 182 -12.16 10.95 -12.88
N ALA A 183 -11.18 10.13 -13.25
CA ALA A 183 -11.10 8.73 -12.85
C ALA A 183 -10.65 8.55 -11.39
N LEU A 184 -10.16 9.59 -10.72
CA LEU A 184 -9.73 9.49 -9.32
C LEU A 184 -10.91 9.47 -8.35
N ASN A 185 -12.00 10.16 -8.69
CA ASN A 185 -13.24 10.17 -7.90
C ASN A 185 -14.47 9.70 -8.69
N PHE A 186 -14.27 9.17 -9.90
CA PHE A 186 -15.31 8.74 -10.83
C PHE A 186 -16.42 9.78 -11.08
N SER A 187 -16.07 11.07 -11.07
CA SER A 187 -17.02 12.14 -11.39
C SER A 187 -17.07 12.42 -12.89
N PHE A 188 -18.29 12.63 -13.41
CA PHE A 188 -18.53 12.93 -14.81
C PHE A 188 -18.94 14.39 -14.97
N LYS A 189 -18.01 15.25 -15.40
CA LYS A 189 -18.24 16.68 -15.59
C LYS A 189 -17.57 17.15 -16.87
N SER A 190 -18.21 18.07 -17.60
CA SER A 190 -17.63 18.68 -18.81
C SER A 190 -16.32 19.41 -18.55
N SER A 191 -16.12 19.92 -17.34
CA SER A 191 -14.90 20.62 -16.89
C SER A 191 -13.81 19.67 -16.37
N SER A 192 -14.06 18.37 -16.32
CA SER A 192 -13.14 17.38 -15.75
C SER A 192 -12.55 16.48 -16.83
N ALA A 193 -11.34 16.01 -16.60
CA ALA A 193 -10.68 15.06 -17.48
C ALA A 193 -9.65 14.22 -16.75
N THR A 194 -9.27 13.10 -17.37
CA THR A 194 -8.19 12.23 -16.92
C THR A 194 -7.26 11.94 -18.07
N MET A 195 -5.96 12.02 -17.81
CA MET A 195 -4.92 11.54 -18.71
C MET A 195 -4.26 10.30 -18.12
N PHE A 196 -4.17 9.25 -18.93
CA PHE A 196 -3.46 8.02 -18.64
C PHE A 196 -2.11 8.07 -19.36
N LEU A 197 -1.04 8.00 -18.59
CA LEU A 197 0.33 8.02 -19.12
C LEU A 197 0.92 6.62 -18.97
N GLN A 198 1.43 6.08 -20.06
CA GLN A 198 2.25 4.87 -20.05
C GLN A 198 3.71 5.29 -20.20
N MET A 199 4.54 4.92 -19.23
CA MET A 199 5.97 5.18 -19.24
C MET A 199 6.70 4.15 -20.09
N LYS A 200 7.92 4.50 -20.54
CA LYS A 200 8.82 3.55 -21.19
C LYS A 200 9.21 2.42 -20.22
N PRO A 201 9.68 1.27 -20.73
CA PRO A 201 10.27 0.22 -19.89
C PRO A 201 11.40 0.77 -18.98
N TRP A 202 11.59 0.16 -17.81
CA TRP A 202 12.61 0.62 -16.85
C TRP A 202 14.04 0.58 -17.42
N ASP A 203 14.34 -0.33 -18.34
CA ASP A 203 15.65 -0.43 -19.00
C ASP A 203 16.04 0.84 -19.78
N ASP A 204 15.04 1.58 -20.26
CA ASP A 204 15.20 2.85 -20.99
C ASP A 204 15.16 4.08 -20.05
N ARG A 205 14.95 3.89 -18.75
CA ARG A 205 14.74 4.95 -17.74
C ARG A 205 15.71 4.82 -16.56
N LYS A 206 17.01 4.92 -16.85
CA LYS A 206 18.08 4.68 -15.87
C LYS A 206 18.33 5.86 -14.93
N GLU A 207 18.03 7.08 -15.35
CA GLU A 207 18.24 8.27 -14.53
C GLU A 207 17.12 8.44 -13.49
N ALA A 208 17.46 8.93 -12.30
CA ALA A 208 16.48 9.19 -11.24
C ALA A 208 15.39 10.21 -11.66
N SER A 209 15.71 11.12 -12.58
CA SER A 209 14.77 12.06 -13.21
C SER A 209 13.71 11.37 -14.08
N GLN A 210 14.02 10.19 -14.62
CA GLN A 210 13.16 9.39 -15.49
C GLN A 210 12.41 8.29 -14.74
N GLN A 211 12.69 8.13 -13.45
CA GLN A 211 11.94 7.25 -12.55
C GLN A 211 10.66 7.94 -12.05
N LEU A 212 9.71 7.16 -11.53
CA LEU A 212 8.38 7.60 -11.09
C LEU A 212 8.33 9.01 -10.49
N PHE A 213 9.02 9.24 -9.36
CA PHE A 213 8.97 10.53 -8.66
C PHE A 213 9.64 11.67 -9.44
N GLY A 214 10.70 11.37 -10.21
CA GLY A 214 11.33 12.34 -11.11
C GLY A 214 10.39 12.80 -12.20
N VAL A 215 9.66 11.86 -12.81
CA VAL A 215 8.68 12.14 -13.86
C VAL A 215 7.46 12.86 -13.31
N ILE A 216 6.96 12.49 -12.12
CA ILE A 216 5.87 13.22 -11.44
C ILE A 216 6.28 14.69 -11.22
N ALA A 217 7.47 14.93 -10.65
CA ALA A 217 7.97 16.28 -10.39
C ALA A 217 8.14 17.08 -11.69
N GLN A 218 8.65 16.44 -12.75
CA GLN A 218 8.78 17.06 -14.07
C GLN A 218 7.42 17.42 -14.66
N LEU A 219 6.44 16.50 -14.65
CA LEU A 219 5.09 16.74 -15.16
C LEU A 219 4.40 17.88 -14.41
N GLN A 220 4.46 17.88 -13.07
CA GLN A 220 3.90 18.95 -12.25
C GLN A 220 4.50 20.31 -12.61
N LYS A 221 5.82 20.38 -12.81
CA LYS A 221 6.51 21.59 -13.25
C LYS A 221 6.05 22.03 -14.64
N GLU A 222 6.03 21.13 -15.62
CA GLU A 222 5.70 21.47 -17.00
C GLU A 222 4.22 21.83 -17.18
N PHE A 223 3.31 21.24 -16.40
CA PHE A 223 1.89 21.58 -16.42
C PHE A 223 1.55 22.89 -15.71
N SER A 224 2.46 23.46 -14.91
CA SER A 224 2.24 24.75 -14.25
C SER A 224 1.97 25.92 -15.20
N VAL A 225 2.34 25.80 -16.48
CA VAL A 225 2.07 26.81 -17.52
C VAL A 225 0.61 26.85 -17.95
N ILE A 226 -0.18 25.81 -17.65
CA ILE A 226 -1.58 25.72 -18.03
C ILE A 226 -2.42 26.49 -17.03
N LYS A 227 -2.83 27.70 -17.43
CA LYS A 227 -3.61 28.59 -16.59
C LYS A 227 -5.05 28.12 -16.46
N GLY A 228 -5.59 28.22 -15.24
CA GLY A 228 -7.00 27.95 -14.97
C GLY A 228 -7.37 26.48 -14.93
N ALA A 229 -6.41 25.55 -14.83
CA ALA A 229 -6.69 24.14 -14.56
C ALA A 229 -5.97 23.71 -13.28
N ASN A 230 -6.67 22.99 -12.40
CA ASN A 230 -6.06 22.25 -11.31
C ASN A 230 -5.64 20.88 -11.84
N ILE A 231 -4.34 20.59 -11.81
CA ILE A 231 -3.76 19.39 -12.42
C ILE A 231 -3.02 18.62 -11.32
N VAL A 232 -3.41 17.37 -11.13
CA VAL A 232 -2.86 16.50 -10.10
C VAL A 232 -2.32 15.24 -10.77
N VAL A 233 -1.01 15.00 -10.61
CA VAL A 233 -0.30 13.83 -11.15
C VAL A 233 -0.08 12.85 -10.02
N VAL A 234 -0.56 11.62 -10.18
CA VAL A 234 -0.54 10.59 -9.13
C VAL A 234 -0.13 9.23 -9.67
N PRO A 235 0.61 8.44 -8.87
CA PRO A 235 0.85 7.05 -9.17
C PRO A 235 -0.40 6.18 -8.89
N PRO A 236 -0.50 5.00 -9.53
CA PRO A 236 -1.51 4.02 -9.18
C PRO A 236 -1.34 3.52 -7.73
N PRO A 237 -2.41 2.97 -7.11
CA PRO A 237 -2.30 2.32 -5.80
C PRO A 237 -1.41 1.08 -5.89
N ALA A 238 -0.61 0.82 -4.85
CA ALA A 238 0.31 -0.33 -4.80
C ALA A 238 -0.41 -1.70 -4.83
N ILE A 239 -1.68 -1.74 -4.40
CA ILE A 239 -2.55 -2.90 -4.57
C ILE A 239 -3.80 -2.45 -5.33
N PRO A 240 -4.05 -3.00 -6.55
CA PRO A 240 -5.28 -2.74 -7.28
C PRO A 240 -6.52 -3.08 -6.44
N GLY A 241 -7.48 -2.15 -6.38
CA GLY A 241 -8.71 -2.30 -5.62
C GLY A 241 -8.70 -1.70 -4.22
N LEU A 242 -7.56 -1.21 -3.71
CA LEU A 242 -7.45 -0.55 -2.40
C LEU A 242 -7.37 0.97 -2.50
N GLY A 243 -8.29 1.55 -3.27
CA GLY A 243 -8.33 2.98 -3.58
C GLY A 243 -7.96 3.27 -5.03
N ASN A 244 -8.00 4.55 -5.41
CA ASN A 244 -7.78 4.99 -6.79
C ASN A 244 -6.40 5.62 -7.02
N THR A 245 -5.67 5.95 -5.95
CA THR A 245 -4.35 6.57 -6.00
C THR A 245 -3.40 5.93 -4.99
N GLY A 246 -2.09 6.09 -5.20
CA GLY A 246 -1.10 5.89 -4.15
C GLY A 246 -1.27 6.90 -2.99
N GLY A 247 -0.50 6.68 -1.92
CA GLY A 247 -0.47 7.56 -0.76
C GLY A 247 -1.53 7.25 0.29
N PHE A 248 -2.15 8.30 0.85
CA PHE A 248 -3.20 8.20 1.86
C PHE A 248 -4.58 8.57 1.30
N SER A 249 -5.62 7.97 1.89
CA SER A 249 -7.04 8.31 1.65
C SER A 249 -7.73 8.59 2.98
N PHE A 250 -8.16 9.83 3.16
CA PHE A 250 -8.85 10.33 4.34
C PHE A 250 -10.29 10.69 3.97
N MET A 251 -11.25 10.12 4.68
CA MET A 251 -12.67 10.40 4.50
C MET A 251 -13.11 11.40 5.56
N LEU A 252 -13.43 12.63 5.15
CA LEU A 252 -14.03 13.62 6.03
C LEU A 252 -15.55 13.42 6.00
N GLU A 253 -16.13 13.07 7.14
CA GLU A 253 -17.54 12.74 7.31
C GLU A 253 -18.29 13.90 7.96
N GLN A 254 -19.47 14.22 7.46
CA GLN A 254 -20.39 15.09 8.15
C GLN A 254 -21.38 14.25 8.96
N ARG A 255 -21.24 14.29 10.29
CA ARG A 255 -22.00 13.44 11.22
C ARG A 255 -23.35 14.03 11.58
N GLU A 256 -23.44 15.35 11.70
CA GLU A 256 -24.72 16.03 11.86
C GLU A 256 -25.20 16.64 10.55
N ALA A 257 -26.49 16.43 10.25
CA ALA A 257 -27.11 16.91 9.03
C ALA A 257 -27.31 18.43 9.07
N SER A 258 -26.32 19.20 8.62
CA SER A 258 -26.56 20.56 8.15
C SER A 258 -27.01 20.52 6.69
N THR A 259 -28.00 21.36 6.33
CA THR A 259 -28.54 21.40 4.96
C THR A 259 -27.59 22.06 3.97
N ASP A 260 -26.64 22.88 4.43
CA ASP A 260 -25.76 23.64 3.53
C ASP A 260 -24.49 22.87 3.15
N ILE A 261 -24.47 22.40 1.91
CA ILE A 261 -23.33 21.73 1.30
C ILE A 261 -22.14 22.67 1.05
N LYS A 262 -22.36 23.98 0.96
CA LYS A 262 -21.27 24.97 0.80
C LYS A 262 -20.53 25.19 2.11
N ALA A 263 -21.24 25.17 3.24
CA ALA A 263 -20.62 25.15 4.56
C ALA A 263 -19.72 23.92 4.73
N PHE A 264 -20.16 22.76 4.22
CA PHE A 264 -19.34 21.56 4.20
C PHE A 264 -18.06 21.73 3.36
N GLU A 265 -18.16 22.28 2.15
CA GLU A 265 -16.99 22.58 1.31
C GLU A 265 -15.99 23.53 2.02
N ALA A 266 -16.48 24.51 2.79
CA ALA A 266 -15.61 25.41 3.54
C ALA A 266 -14.81 24.69 4.63
N VAL A 267 -15.43 23.74 5.35
CA VAL A 267 -14.75 22.90 6.36
C VAL A 267 -13.70 22.00 5.70
N VAL A 268 -14.06 21.36 4.58
CA VAL A 268 -13.13 20.53 3.79
C VAL A 268 -11.92 21.35 3.35
N ASN A 269 -12.13 22.53 2.76
CA ASN A 269 -11.04 23.38 2.29
C ASN A 269 -10.16 23.90 3.45
N LYS A 270 -10.75 24.20 4.61
CA LYS A 270 -9.99 24.57 5.81
C LYS A 270 -9.10 23.42 6.28
N PHE A 271 -9.64 22.20 6.32
CA PHE A 271 -8.87 21.00 6.68
C PHE A 271 -7.75 20.73 5.67
N VAL A 272 -8.04 20.72 4.37
CA VAL A 272 -7.04 20.51 3.31
C VAL A 272 -5.95 21.57 3.34
N GLY A 273 -6.31 22.84 3.58
CA GLY A 273 -5.36 23.93 3.75
C GLY A 273 -4.45 23.72 4.96
N ALA A 274 -4.99 23.30 6.09
CA ALA A 274 -4.22 22.99 7.30
C ALA A 274 -3.34 21.73 7.14
N ALA A 275 -3.84 20.70 6.46
CA ALA A 275 -3.08 19.48 6.15
C ALA A 275 -1.86 19.80 5.28
N ASN A 276 -2.02 20.64 4.26
CA ASN A 276 -0.91 21.07 3.39
C ASN A 276 0.13 21.98 4.08
N GLN A 277 -0.16 22.50 5.28
CA GLN A 277 0.84 23.23 6.08
C GLN A 277 1.74 22.31 6.91
N ARG A 278 1.38 21.02 7.03
CA ARG A 278 2.16 20.03 7.78
C ARG A 278 3.42 19.63 7.00
N PRO A 279 4.60 19.56 7.66
CA PRO A 279 5.83 19.16 6.99
C PRO A 279 5.80 17.71 6.49
N GLU A 280 4.97 16.85 7.08
CA GLU A 280 4.83 15.44 6.73
C GLU A 280 4.02 15.21 5.44
N ILE A 281 3.17 16.17 5.06
CA ILE A 281 2.24 16.06 3.93
C ILE A 281 2.88 16.69 2.69
N GLY A 282 2.96 15.93 1.60
CA GLY A 282 3.51 16.42 0.33
C GLY A 282 2.48 17.25 -0.43
N SER A 283 1.30 16.69 -0.61
CA SER A 283 0.14 17.36 -1.20
C SER A 283 -1.12 16.61 -0.81
N ALA A 284 -2.03 17.27 -0.11
CA ALA A 284 -3.40 16.82 0.15
C ALA A 284 -4.34 17.57 -0.80
N TYR A 285 -5.24 16.85 -1.46
CA TYR A 285 -6.18 17.41 -2.42
C TYR A 285 -7.53 16.71 -2.39
N THR A 286 -8.53 17.42 -2.90
CA THR A 286 -9.86 16.87 -3.19
C THR A 286 -10.41 17.54 -4.44
N PHE A 287 -11.32 16.86 -5.13
CA PHE A 287 -12.06 17.40 -6.29
C PHE A 287 -13.51 17.72 -5.94
N PHE A 288 -13.88 17.63 -4.65
CA PHE A 288 -15.19 18.02 -4.18
C PHE A 288 -15.38 19.53 -4.35
N THR A 289 -16.56 19.90 -4.83
CA THR A 289 -17.00 21.31 -4.84
C THR A 289 -18.51 21.38 -4.81
N ALA A 290 -19.04 22.40 -4.15
CA ALA A 290 -20.46 22.74 -4.13
C ALA A 290 -20.79 23.96 -5.00
N LYS A 291 -19.81 24.43 -5.79
CA LYS A 291 -19.86 25.68 -6.57
C LYS A 291 -20.03 25.44 -8.07
N THR A 292 -20.58 24.30 -8.47
CA THR A 292 -20.83 24.04 -9.89
C THR A 292 -22.08 24.80 -10.34
N PRO A 293 -21.97 25.73 -11.30
CA PRO A 293 -23.11 26.51 -11.76
C PRO A 293 -24.11 25.60 -12.48
N GLY A 294 -25.40 25.81 -12.23
CA GLY A 294 -26.49 25.12 -12.89
C GLY A 294 -27.77 25.95 -12.84
N TYR A 295 -28.77 25.56 -13.63
CA TYR A 295 -30.08 26.23 -13.65
C TYR A 295 -31.10 25.44 -12.84
N GLN A 296 -31.69 26.07 -11.83
CA GLN A 296 -32.87 25.52 -11.16
C GLN A 296 -34.12 25.98 -11.90
N LEU A 297 -34.83 25.03 -12.53
CA LEU A 297 -36.09 25.28 -13.21
C LEU A 297 -37.25 25.21 -12.22
N THR A 298 -38.11 26.22 -12.23
CA THR A 298 -39.33 26.27 -11.42
C THR A 298 -40.55 26.40 -12.32
N VAL A 299 -41.38 25.35 -12.33
CA VAL A 299 -42.63 25.32 -13.10
C VAL A 299 -43.71 26.10 -12.36
N ASN A 300 -44.32 27.08 -13.03
CA ASN A 300 -45.47 27.80 -12.52
C ASN A 300 -46.74 26.94 -12.69
N ARG A 301 -47.09 26.24 -11.60
CA ARG A 301 -48.24 25.33 -11.56
C ARG A 301 -49.58 26.06 -11.74
N GLU A 302 -49.70 27.29 -11.24
CA GLU A 302 -50.92 28.08 -11.38
C GLU A 302 -51.15 28.51 -12.83
N GLN A 303 -50.08 28.99 -13.49
CA GLN A 303 -50.13 29.38 -14.90
C GLN A 303 -50.42 28.18 -15.80
N ALA A 304 -49.79 27.02 -15.52
CA ALA A 304 -50.09 25.78 -16.24
C ALA A 304 -51.57 25.40 -16.12
N LYS A 305 -52.16 25.50 -14.91
CA LYS A 305 -53.59 25.24 -14.69
C LYS A 305 -54.49 26.22 -15.44
N LYS A 306 -54.17 27.53 -15.41
CA LYS A 306 -54.93 28.57 -16.14
C LYS A 306 -54.94 28.35 -17.64
N LEU A 307 -53.82 27.91 -18.21
CA LEU A 307 -53.66 27.65 -19.64
C LEU A 307 -54.09 26.23 -20.06
N GLY A 308 -54.60 25.42 -19.12
CA GLY A 308 -55.06 24.05 -19.38
C GLY A 308 -53.93 23.08 -19.76
N VAL A 309 -52.70 23.34 -19.32
CA VAL A 309 -51.52 22.51 -19.62
C VAL A 309 -51.27 21.50 -18.49
N PRO A 310 -51.34 20.18 -18.75
CA PRO A 310 -50.98 19.16 -17.77
C PRO A 310 -49.50 19.28 -17.36
N LEU A 311 -49.21 19.21 -16.05
CA LEU A 311 -47.83 19.27 -15.55
C LEU A 311 -46.96 18.13 -16.10
N THR A 312 -47.53 16.96 -16.33
CA THR A 312 -46.86 15.82 -16.96
C THR A 312 -46.32 16.18 -18.34
N ASN A 313 -47.06 16.95 -19.15
CA ASN A 313 -46.60 17.39 -20.47
C ASN A 313 -45.40 18.34 -20.35
N VAL A 314 -45.44 19.26 -19.37
CA VAL A 314 -44.33 20.19 -19.09
C VAL A 314 -43.07 19.42 -18.69
N PHE A 315 -43.17 18.50 -17.73
CA PHE A 315 -42.04 17.71 -17.29
C PHE A 315 -41.52 16.77 -18.39
N ASN A 316 -42.40 16.11 -19.14
CA ASN A 316 -42.00 15.26 -20.27
C ASN A 316 -41.28 16.05 -21.36
N ALA A 317 -41.74 17.27 -21.68
CA ALA A 317 -41.06 18.13 -22.64
C ALA A 317 -39.67 18.55 -22.15
N LEU A 318 -39.55 18.99 -20.89
CA LEU A 318 -38.25 19.32 -20.29
C LEU A 318 -37.29 18.11 -20.29
N SER A 319 -37.76 16.96 -19.83
CA SER A 319 -36.97 15.72 -19.78
C SER A 319 -36.58 15.20 -21.16
N THR A 320 -37.47 15.29 -22.15
CA THR A 320 -37.19 14.84 -23.52
C THR A 320 -36.23 15.79 -24.22
N TYR A 321 -36.52 17.09 -24.24
CA TYR A 321 -35.73 18.04 -25.02
C TYR A 321 -34.34 18.30 -24.40
N LEU A 322 -34.25 18.44 -23.07
CA LEU A 322 -32.99 18.76 -22.40
C LEU A 322 -32.27 17.53 -21.84
N GLY A 323 -33.02 16.55 -21.32
CA GLY A 323 -32.48 15.45 -20.52
C GLY A 323 -32.17 14.15 -21.25
N SER A 324 -32.50 14.03 -22.54
CA SER A 324 -32.50 12.78 -23.32
C SER A 324 -33.46 11.73 -22.74
N THR A 325 -34.44 11.31 -23.52
CA THR A 325 -35.39 10.27 -23.09
C THR A 325 -35.22 8.99 -23.91
N TYR A 326 -35.06 7.86 -23.23
CA TYR A 326 -35.09 6.55 -23.87
C TYR A 326 -36.51 6.22 -24.33
N ILE A 327 -36.64 5.82 -25.60
CA ILE A 327 -37.93 5.52 -26.23
C ILE A 327 -38.15 4.01 -26.27
N ASN A 328 -37.25 3.30 -26.97
CA ASN A 328 -37.28 1.85 -27.14
C ASN A 328 -35.93 1.36 -27.69
N ASP A 329 -35.84 0.07 -27.97
CA ASP A 329 -34.71 -0.53 -28.67
C ASP A 329 -35.09 -0.87 -30.11
N PHE A 330 -34.11 -0.85 -31.01
CA PHE A 330 -34.23 -1.39 -32.35
C PHE A 330 -33.06 -2.32 -32.68
N THR A 331 -33.31 -3.37 -33.46
CA THR A 331 -32.28 -4.32 -33.84
C THR A 331 -31.68 -3.95 -35.19
N LYS A 332 -30.35 -3.87 -35.26
CA LYS A 332 -29.60 -3.70 -36.51
C LYS A 332 -28.36 -4.58 -36.46
N TYR A 333 -28.08 -5.32 -37.53
CA TYR A 333 -26.92 -6.24 -37.60
C TYR A 333 -26.88 -7.28 -36.46
N GLY A 334 -28.05 -7.79 -36.03
CA GLY A 334 -28.15 -8.75 -34.92
C GLY A 334 -27.82 -8.17 -33.54
N ARG A 335 -27.72 -6.84 -33.41
CA ARG A 335 -27.50 -6.13 -32.15
C ARG A 335 -28.65 -5.19 -31.86
N ASN A 336 -29.05 -5.10 -30.61
CA ASN A 336 -30.05 -4.14 -30.15
C ASN A 336 -29.37 -2.81 -29.83
N PHE A 337 -29.93 -1.72 -30.33
CA PHE A 337 -29.49 -0.36 -30.12
C PHE A 337 -30.62 0.44 -29.46
N ARG A 338 -30.27 1.31 -28.51
CA ARG A 338 -31.23 2.21 -27.87
C ARG A 338 -31.61 3.35 -28.80
N VAL A 339 -32.90 3.62 -28.90
CA VAL A 339 -33.45 4.85 -29.48
C VAL A 339 -33.64 5.87 -28.37
N VAL A 340 -32.96 7.01 -28.49
CA VAL A 340 -33.07 8.13 -27.56
C VAL A 340 -33.57 9.36 -28.30
N ALA A 341 -34.51 10.08 -27.69
CA ALA A 341 -34.99 11.36 -28.17
C ALA A 341 -34.36 12.50 -27.35
N GLN A 342 -33.82 13.50 -28.02
CA GLN A 342 -33.31 14.73 -27.43
C GLN A 342 -33.42 15.87 -28.45
N ALA A 343 -33.54 17.11 -27.98
CA ALA A 343 -33.41 18.25 -28.89
C ALA A 343 -31.98 18.32 -29.46
N ASP A 344 -31.86 18.76 -30.72
CA ASP A 344 -30.56 19.01 -31.34
C ASP A 344 -29.79 20.06 -30.52
N THR A 345 -28.46 19.96 -30.56
CA THR A 345 -27.52 20.77 -29.78
C THR A 345 -27.81 22.26 -29.94
N SER A 346 -28.08 22.73 -31.17
CA SER A 346 -28.36 24.15 -31.46
C SER A 346 -29.56 24.72 -30.71
N TYR A 347 -30.54 23.89 -30.34
CA TYR A 347 -31.75 24.30 -29.61
C TYR A 347 -31.64 24.15 -28.09
N ARG A 348 -30.47 23.75 -27.57
CA ARG A 348 -30.26 23.53 -26.12
C ARG A 348 -28.89 24.00 -25.60
N GLN A 349 -28.24 24.91 -26.33
CA GLN A 349 -26.98 25.53 -25.91
C GLN A 349 -27.18 26.57 -24.79
N ASP A 350 -28.27 27.31 -24.85
CA ASP A 350 -28.58 28.40 -23.93
C ASP A 350 -29.95 28.19 -23.28
N ILE A 351 -30.09 28.64 -22.04
CA ILE A 351 -31.32 28.52 -21.25
C ILE A 351 -32.51 29.28 -21.88
N THR A 352 -32.23 30.35 -22.63
CA THR A 352 -33.24 31.13 -23.37
C THR A 352 -33.93 30.32 -24.47
N ALA A 353 -33.33 29.23 -24.94
CA ALA A 353 -33.94 28.34 -25.93
C ALA A 353 -35.20 27.62 -25.40
N LEU A 354 -35.44 27.62 -24.09
CA LEU A 354 -36.72 27.19 -23.49
C LEU A 354 -37.93 27.91 -24.08
N ASN A 355 -37.76 29.15 -24.56
CA ASN A 355 -38.84 29.92 -25.20
C ASN A 355 -39.26 29.33 -26.55
N SER A 356 -38.40 28.53 -27.18
CA SER A 356 -38.63 27.90 -28.48
C SER A 356 -39.34 26.55 -28.38
N PHE A 357 -39.46 25.99 -27.17
CA PHE A 357 -40.19 24.74 -26.95
C PHE A 357 -41.65 25.01 -26.64
N TYR A 358 -42.53 24.15 -27.14
CA TYR A 358 -43.97 24.25 -26.94
C TYR A 358 -44.52 22.97 -26.31
N VAL A 359 -45.58 23.13 -25.52
CA VAL A 359 -46.33 22.04 -24.92
C VAL A 359 -47.81 22.18 -25.24
N ALA A 360 -48.44 21.07 -25.59
CA ALA A 360 -49.86 21.04 -25.88
C ALA A 360 -50.70 21.19 -24.60
N ASN A 361 -51.71 22.04 -24.65
CA ASN A 361 -52.77 22.13 -23.65
C ASN A 361 -53.91 21.13 -23.96
N GLN A 362 -54.86 20.99 -23.04
CA GLN A 362 -56.02 20.09 -23.19
C GLN A 362 -56.94 20.46 -24.37
N ALA A 363 -56.91 21.72 -24.82
CA ALA A 363 -57.67 22.20 -25.97
C ALA A 363 -56.92 22.02 -27.31
N GLY A 364 -55.73 21.39 -27.31
CA GLY A 364 -54.89 21.19 -28.51
C GLY A 364 -54.05 22.40 -28.91
N GLY A 365 -54.14 23.51 -28.18
CA GLY A 365 -53.31 24.71 -28.37
C GLY A 365 -51.88 24.50 -27.89
N GLN A 366 -50.92 25.16 -28.56
CA GLN A 366 -49.49 25.12 -28.21
C GLN A 366 -49.14 26.28 -27.29
N VAL A 367 -48.55 25.97 -26.12
CA VAL A 367 -48.12 26.96 -25.13
C VAL A 367 -46.60 26.95 -25.04
N PRO A 368 -45.91 28.09 -25.21
CA PRO A 368 -44.46 28.14 -25.10
C PRO A 368 -44.01 27.80 -23.67
N LEU A 369 -43.02 26.93 -23.54
CA LEU A 369 -42.53 26.41 -22.27
C LEU A 369 -41.96 27.53 -21.38
N GLY A 370 -41.35 28.55 -21.99
CA GLY A 370 -40.89 29.75 -21.28
C GLY A 370 -41.98 30.56 -20.57
N SER A 371 -43.25 30.42 -20.96
CA SER A 371 -44.38 31.04 -20.23
C SER A 371 -44.77 30.27 -18.96
N LEU A 372 -44.35 29.01 -18.85
CA LEU A 372 -44.69 28.09 -17.77
C LEU A 372 -43.51 27.81 -16.84
N VAL A 373 -42.28 28.07 -17.29
CA VAL A 373 -41.06 27.72 -16.58
C VAL A 373 -40.21 28.96 -16.38
N SER A 374 -39.83 29.21 -15.12
CA SER A 374 -38.81 30.18 -14.76
C SER A 374 -37.51 29.45 -14.42
N TYR A 375 -36.39 30.13 -14.55
CA TYR A 375 -35.09 29.58 -14.18
C TYR A 375 -34.32 30.58 -13.31
N LYS A 376 -33.49 30.04 -12.43
CA LYS A 376 -32.50 30.83 -11.68
C LYS A 376 -31.15 30.12 -11.72
N LEU A 377 -30.08 30.90 -11.84
CA LEU A 377 -28.73 30.39 -11.71
C LEU A 377 -28.49 30.02 -10.24
N VAL A 378 -28.05 28.79 -10.00
CA VAL A 378 -27.71 28.27 -8.68
C VAL A 378 -26.36 27.56 -8.76
N GLU A 379 -25.78 27.30 -7.60
CA GLU A 379 -24.58 26.48 -7.47
C GLU A 379 -24.93 25.21 -6.72
N ASN A 380 -24.52 24.07 -7.25
CA ASN A 380 -24.79 22.75 -6.68
C ASN A 380 -23.50 21.93 -6.61
N ALA A 381 -23.52 20.88 -5.78
CA ALA A 381 -22.51 19.83 -5.83
C ALA A 381 -22.91 18.81 -6.93
N PRO A 382 -22.06 18.59 -7.96
CA PRO A 382 -22.36 17.65 -9.03
C PRO A 382 -22.21 16.19 -8.58
N LEU A 383 -21.46 15.96 -7.50
CA LEU A 383 -21.28 14.66 -6.87
C LEU A 383 -21.36 14.82 -5.36
N ILE A 384 -22.22 14.05 -4.71
CA ILE A 384 -22.34 13.95 -3.25
C ILE A 384 -22.01 12.52 -2.86
N SER A 385 -20.79 12.33 -2.36
CA SER A 385 -20.32 11.03 -1.90
C SER A 385 -20.82 10.74 -0.49
N HIS A 386 -20.94 9.44 -0.19
CA HIS A 386 -21.27 8.96 1.14
C HIS A 386 -20.28 7.88 1.56
N TYR A 387 -19.90 7.89 2.84
CA TYR A 387 -19.07 6.87 3.48
C TYR A 387 -19.70 6.55 4.84
N ASN A 388 -19.87 5.26 5.15
CA ASN A 388 -20.58 4.82 6.36
C ASN A 388 -21.96 5.47 6.55
N LEU A 389 -22.70 5.71 5.44
CA LEU A 389 -24.00 6.41 5.38
C LEU A 389 -23.95 7.93 5.67
N PHE A 390 -22.80 8.48 6.03
CA PHE A 390 -22.62 9.92 6.18
C PHE A 390 -22.23 10.55 4.86
N ARG A 391 -22.72 11.78 4.62
CA ARG A 391 -22.18 12.62 3.54
C ARG A 391 -20.69 12.80 3.80
N SER A 392 -19.85 12.49 2.81
CA SER A 392 -18.41 12.49 2.98
C SER A 392 -17.69 13.09 1.78
N VAL A 393 -16.45 13.51 2.03
CA VAL A 393 -15.50 13.90 1.01
C VAL A 393 -14.22 13.11 1.21
N GLU A 394 -13.79 12.46 0.13
CA GLU A 394 -12.47 11.85 0.08
C GLU A 394 -11.41 12.92 -0.18
N ILE A 395 -10.38 12.89 0.66
CA ILE A 395 -9.18 13.71 0.59
C ILE A 395 -8.02 12.75 0.39
N ASN A 396 -7.40 12.86 -0.78
CA ASN A 396 -6.27 12.02 -1.16
C ASN A 396 -4.99 12.83 -1.08
N GLY A 397 -3.86 12.14 -1.00
CA GLY A 397 -2.56 12.79 -1.02
C GLY A 397 -1.42 11.85 -0.74
N ASP A 398 -0.21 12.37 -0.77
CA ASP A 398 1.01 11.61 -0.51
C ASP A 398 1.77 12.17 0.68
N ALA A 399 2.49 11.29 1.39
CA ALA A 399 3.51 11.70 2.33
C ALA A 399 4.62 12.45 1.58
N LYS A 400 5.16 13.51 2.18
CA LYS A 400 6.28 14.26 1.59
C LYS A 400 7.51 13.33 1.46
N PRO A 401 8.33 13.46 0.39
CA PRO A 401 9.54 12.66 0.27
C PRO A 401 10.41 12.71 1.53
N GLY A 402 10.76 11.54 2.07
CA GLY A 402 11.48 11.40 3.35
C GLY A 402 10.59 11.12 4.57
N TYR A 403 9.27 11.28 4.45
CA TYR A 403 8.29 10.88 5.44
C TYR A 403 7.61 9.58 5.05
N SER A 404 7.10 8.87 6.06
CA SER A 404 6.35 7.63 5.88
C SER A 404 4.83 7.87 5.78
N SER A 405 4.11 6.89 5.24
CA SER A 405 2.65 6.86 5.24
C SER A 405 2.08 6.92 6.67
N GLY A 406 2.69 6.23 7.63
CA GLY A 406 2.27 6.27 9.03
C GLY A 406 2.38 7.66 9.66
N GLN A 407 3.47 8.40 9.35
CA GLN A 407 3.63 9.79 9.80
C GLN A 407 2.61 10.74 9.18
N ALA A 408 2.31 10.56 7.89
CA ALA A 408 1.26 11.34 7.21
C ALA A 408 -0.12 11.08 7.82
N ILE A 409 -0.45 9.81 8.08
CA ILE A 409 -1.70 9.41 8.76
C ILE A 409 -1.80 10.06 10.14
N GLU A 410 -0.73 10.04 10.93
CA GLU A 410 -0.73 10.64 12.27
C GLU A 410 -0.87 12.17 12.21
N ALA A 411 -0.16 12.83 11.28
CA ALA A 411 -0.31 14.26 11.05
C ALA A 411 -1.75 14.63 10.65
N LEU A 412 -2.43 13.81 9.84
CA LEU A 412 -3.84 14.02 9.48
C LEU A 412 -4.76 13.89 10.69
N LYS A 413 -4.54 12.91 11.58
CA LYS A 413 -5.31 12.80 12.83
C LYS A 413 -5.11 14.02 13.73
N GLU A 414 -3.88 14.50 13.87
CA GLU A 414 -3.58 15.72 14.65
C GLU A 414 -4.25 16.96 14.07
N VAL A 415 -4.24 17.11 12.74
CA VAL A 415 -4.92 18.22 12.04
C VAL A 415 -6.44 18.09 12.22
N ALA A 416 -6.98 16.88 12.09
CA ALA A 416 -8.41 16.63 12.28
C ALA A 416 -8.87 17.04 13.67
N ALA A 417 -8.14 16.61 14.71
CA ALA A 417 -8.43 16.95 16.11
C ALA A 417 -8.40 18.46 16.40
N LYS A 418 -7.63 19.25 15.64
CA LYS A 418 -7.50 20.71 15.83
C LYS A 418 -8.44 21.54 14.97
N THR A 419 -8.84 21.03 13.80
CA THR A 419 -9.48 21.84 12.76
C THR A 419 -10.94 21.50 12.52
N LEU A 420 -11.34 20.25 12.79
CA LEU A 420 -12.71 19.79 12.57
C LEU A 420 -13.62 20.26 13.71
N PRO A 421 -14.78 20.86 13.39
CA PRO A 421 -15.84 21.11 14.38
C PRO A 421 -16.43 19.80 14.92
N ALA A 422 -17.14 19.87 16.05
CA ALA A 422 -17.73 18.71 16.72
C ALA A 422 -18.70 17.89 15.84
N ASP A 423 -19.37 18.57 14.90
CA ASP A 423 -20.38 17.98 13.99
C ASP A 423 -19.75 17.16 12.84
N TYR A 424 -18.42 17.14 12.76
CA TYR A 424 -17.65 16.45 11.73
C TYR A 424 -16.84 15.31 12.33
N GLY A 425 -16.75 14.23 11.57
CA GLY A 425 -15.89 13.10 11.85
C GLY A 425 -14.91 12.85 10.72
N TYR A 426 -14.12 11.82 10.91
CA TYR A 426 -13.32 11.27 9.84
C TYR A 426 -13.13 9.77 9.99
N ASP A 427 -12.81 9.14 8.87
CA ASP A 427 -12.35 7.77 8.80
C ASP A 427 -11.21 7.68 7.75
N PHE A 428 -10.53 6.54 7.69
CA PHE A 428 -9.56 6.25 6.64
C PHE A 428 -10.12 5.16 5.73
N SER A 429 -9.77 5.24 4.44
CA SER A 429 -10.23 4.26 3.44
C SER A 429 -9.06 3.64 2.67
N GLY A 430 -9.35 2.63 1.86
CA GLY A 430 -8.37 1.97 0.98
C GLY A 430 -7.11 1.52 1.72
N LEU A 431 -5.94 1.83 1.15
CA LEU A 431 -4.63 1.51 1.72
C LEU A 431 -4.42 2.06 3.14
N SER A 432 -4.90 3.29 3.44
CA SER A 432 -4.73 3.88 4.78
C SER A 432 -5.49 3.13 5.86
N ARG A 433 -6.67 2.59 5.53
CA ARG A 433 -7.45 1.75 6.47
C ARG A 433 -6.71 0.46 6.78
N GLU A 434 -6.18 -0.20 5.76
CA GLU A 434 -5.42 -1.44 5.91
C GLU A 434 -4.12 -1.21 6.71
N GLU A 435 -3.46 -0.07 6.52
CA GLU A 435 -2.28 0.31 7.29
C GLU A 435 -2.59 0.44 8.79
N ILE A 436 -3.67 1.13 9.14
CA ILE A 436 -4.09 1.31 10.54
C ILE A 436 -4.50 -0.02 11.18
N SER A 437 -5.23 -0.86 10.44
CA SER A 437 -5.64 -2.20 10.88
C SER A 437 -4.45 -3.16 11.07
N SER A 438 -3.46 -3.07 10.16
CA SER A 438 -2.24 -3.88 10.17
C SER A 438 -1.41 -3.68 11.42
N GLY A 439 -1.23 -2.42 11.85
CA GLY A 439 -0.33 -2.09 12.96
C GLY A 439 -0.67 -2.80 14.27
N ASN A 440 -1.96 -2.96 14.58
CA ASN A 440 -2.41 -3.71 15.76
C ASN A 440 -2.20 -5.23 15.62
N SER A 441 -2.29 -5.74 14.40
CA SER A 441 -2.11 -7.16 14.11
C SER A 441 -0.65 -7.57 14.25
N THR A 442 0.31 -6.74 13.83
CA THR A 442 1.76 -7.03 13.89
C THR A 442 2.23 -7.53 15.26
N PHE A 443 1.78 -6.91 16.37
CA PHE A 443 2.16 -7.33 17.72
C PHE A 443 1.62 -8.72 18.06
N ILE A 444 0.38 -9.01 17.68
CA ILE A 444 -0.26 -10.32 17.88
C ILE A 444 0.50 -11.38 17.09
N ILE A 445 0.92 -11.06 15.86
CA ILE A 445 1.65 -11.97 14.98
C ILE A 445 2.99 -12.36 15.59
N PHE A 446 3.81 -11.37 15.98
CA PHE A 446 5.10 -11.66 16.60
C PHE A 446 4.95 -12.44 17.91
N GLY A 447 3.96 -12.08 18.74
CA GLY A 447 3.65 -12.78 19.99
C GLY A 447 3.28 -14.25 19.75
N LEU A 448 2.37 -14.51 18.81
CA LEU A 448 1.96 -15.87 18.46
C LEU A 448 3.09 -16.68 17.83
N SER A 449 3.90 -16.09 16.93
CA SER A 449 5.05 -16.78 16.35
C SER A 449 6.07 -17.18 17.43
N ILE A 450 6.40 -16.29 18.36
CA ILE A 450 7.31 -16.62 19.48
C ILE A 450 6.71 -17.71 20.38
N LEU A 451 5.41 -17.63 20.68
CA LEU A 451 4.71 -18.62 21.49
C LEU A 451 4.71 -20.01 20.83
N PHE A 452 4.42 -20.10 19.53
CA PHE A 452 4.43 -21.39 18.82
C PHE A 452 5.83 -21.98 18.72
N VAL A 453 6.85 -21.15 18.46
CA VAL A 453 8.26 -21.57 18.49
C VAL A 453 8.62 -22.11 19.86
N PHE A 454 8.23 -21.41 20.93
CA PHE A 454 8.45 -21.85 22.30
C PHE A 454 7.83 -23.21 22.57
N LEU A 455 6.54 -23.40 22.26
CA LEU A 455 5.81 -24.64 22.52
C LEU A 455 6.39 -25.82 21.75
N LEU A 456 6.82 -25.61 20.51
CA LEU A 456 7.44 -26.67 19.71
C LEU A 456 8.85 -27.02 20.17
N LEU A 457 9.65 -26.03 20.54
CA LEU A 457 10.93 -26.28 21.17
C LEU A 457 10.75 -27.04 22.49
N ALA A 458 9.75 -26.66 23.30
CA ALA A 458 9.47 -27.33 24.55
C ALA A 458 9.05 -28.79 24.35
N ALA A 459 8.22 -29.05 23.34
CA ALA A 459 7.81 -30.41 22.96
C ALA A 459 8.97 -31.23 22.37
N LEU A 460 9.80 -30.63 21.51
CA LEU A 460 10.95 -31.30 20.89
C LEU A 460 12.02 -31.67 21.90
N TYR A 461 12.33 -30.75 22.82
CA TYR A 461 13.39 -30.93 23.82
C TYR A 461 12.91 -31.53 25.14
N GLU A 462 11.61 -31.76 25.30
CA GLU A 462 11.01 -32.20 26.56
C GLU A 462 11.46 -31.33 27.76
N SER A 463 11.59 -30.02 27.52
CA SER A 463 12.17 -29.09 28.49
C SER A 463 11.66 -27.67 28.29
N TRP A 464 11.37 -26.98 29.41
CA TRP A 464 10.96 -25.58 29.40
C TRP A 464 12.14 -24.61 29.39
N SER A 465 13.35 -25.04 29.80
CA SER A 465 14.52 -24.16 29.92
C SER A 465 15.28 -24.00 28.60
N VAL A 466 15.42 -25.10 27.85
CA VAL A 466 16.11 -25.12 26.54
C VAL A 466 15.49 -24.13 25.54
N PRO A 467 14.15 -24.03 25.39
CA PRO A 467 13.52 -23.04 24.52
C PRO A 467 13.86 -21.58 24.86
N PHE A 468 13.98 -21.23 26.15
CA PHE A 468 14.38 -19.86 26.54
C PHE A 468 15.78 -19.52 26.05
N SER A 469 16.72 -20.46 26.10
CA SER A 469 18.08 -20.23 25.59
C SER A 469 18.10 -19.90 24.09
N VAL A 470 17.20 -20.51 23.32
CA VAL A 470 17.01 -20.25 21.89
C VAL A 470 16.31 -18.92 21.65
N LEU A 471 15.23 -18.64 22.39
CA LEU A 471 14.45 -17.41 22.22
C LEU A 471 15.19 -16.14 22.62
N LEU A 472 16.14 -16.21 23.56
CA LEU A 472 17.00 -15.07 23.90
C LEU A 472 17.88 -14.60 22.71
N ALA A 473 18.12 -15.48 21.72
CA ALA A 473 18.84 -15.12 20.49
C ALA A 473 17.94 -14.34 19.50
N VAL A 474 16.62 -14.46 19.60
CA VAL A 474 15.67 -13.87 18.63
C VAL A 474 15.77 -12.35 18.57
N PRO A 475 15.74 -11.60 19.69
CA PRO A 475 15.84 -10.15 19.62
C PRO A 475 17.15 -9.63 19.03
N LEU A 476 18.24 -10.42 19.00
CA LEU A 476 19.48 -10.02 18.30
C LEU A 476 19.27 -10.02 16.79
N GLY A 477 18.55 -10.99 16.25
CA GLY A 477 18.20 -11.03 14.83
C GLY A 477 17.32 -9.84 14.44
N ILE A 478 16.33 -9.52 15.29
CA ILE A 478 15.46 -8.36 15.09
C ILE A 478 16.24 -7.04 15.25
N PHE A 479 17.19 -6.97 16.20
CA PHE A 479 18.09 -5.81 16.35
C PHE A 479 18.87 -5.53 15.06
N GLY A 480 19.46 -6.56 14.47
CA GLY A 480 20.15 -6.42 13.17
C GLY A 480 19.24 -5.89 12.07
N ALA A 481 17.99 -6.38 12.01
CA ALA A 481 17.00 -5.91 11.05
C ALA A 481 16.65 -4.43 11.25
N ILE A 482 16.34 -4.01 12.47
CA ILE A 482 15.95 -2.62 12.74
C ILE A 482 17.12 -1.66 12.59
N VAL A 483 18.34 -2.08 12.91
CA VAL A 483 19.56 -1.31 12.63
C VAL A 483 19.74 -1.14 11.12
N ALA A 484 19.59 -2.19 10.32
CA ALA A 484 19.67 -2.09 8.86
C ALA A 484 18.61 -1.11 8.29
N LEU A 485 17.37 -1.19 8.78
CA LEU A 485 16.31 -0.25 8.41
C LEU A 485 16.60 1.18 8.86
N THR A 486 17.28 1.36 10.00
CA THR A 486 17.63 2.69 10.50
C THR A 486 18.80 3.30 9.71
N LEU A 487 19.77 2.49 9.31
CA LEU A 487 20.92 2.89 8.48
C LEU A 487 20.51 3.24 7.03
N VAL A 488 19.35 2.77 6.57
CA VAL A 488 18.78 3.12 5.26
C VAL A 488 17.51 3.93 5.45
N PRO A 489 17.59 5.29 5.51
CA PRO A 489 16.46 6.14 5.89
C PRO A 489 15.23 5.99 5.01
N LYS A 490 15.42 5.64 3.72
CA LYS A 490 14.33 5.47 2.74
C LYS A 490 13.42 4.27 3.03
N LEU A 491 13.91 3.27 3.77
CA LEU A 491 13.11 2.10 4.12
C LEU A 491 12.28 2.42 5.35
N THR A 492 11.03 1.99 5.39
CA THR A 492 10.16 2.12 6.56
C THR A 492 9.97 0.76 7.22
N ASN A 493 9.45 0.74 8.44
CA ASN A 493 8.96 -0.50 9.04
C ASN A 493 7.62 -0.87 8.40
N ASN A 494 7.68 -1.50 7.22
CA ASN A 494 6.55 -1.86 6.39
C ASN A 494 6.26 -3.37 6.41
N VAL A 495 5.21 -3.82 5.71
CA VAL A 495 4.80 -5.24 5.72
C VAL A 495 5.94 -6.15 5.25
N TYR A 496 6.69 -5.76 4.22
CA TYR A 496 7.85 -6.54 3.75
C TYR A 496 8.96 -6.64 4.80
N ALA A 497 9.27 -5.53 5.49
CA ALA A 497 10.23 -5.53 6.58
C ALA A 497 9.79 -6.46 7.72
N GLN A 498 8.50 -6.47 8.07
CA GLN A 498 7.95 -7.35 9.10
C GLN A 498 8.05 -8.82 8.71
N ILE A 499 7.78 -9.18 7.44
CA ILE A 499 7.97 -10.54 6.92
C ILE A 499 9.44 -10.95 7.01
N GLY A 500 10.35 -10.05 6.63
CA GLY A 500 11.78 -10.25 6.76
C GLY A 500 12.21 -10.48 8.21
N MET A 501 11.66 -9.72 9.16
CA MET A 501 11.90 -9.92 10.59
C MET A 501 11.41 -11.30 11.06
N ILE A 502 10.20 -11.73 10.69
CA ILE A 502 9.70 -13.08 11.02
C ILE A 502 10.65 -14.16 10.48
N THR A 503 11.14 -13.98 9.26
CA THR A 503 12.13 -14.88 8.66
C THR A 503 13.44 -14.91 9.44
N LEU A 504 13.89 -13.75 9.93
CA LEU A 504 15.08 -13.64 10.78
C LEU A 504 14.88 -14.28 12.15
N ILE A 505 13.66 -14.27 12.72
CA ILE A 505 13.34 -15.04 13.94
C ILE A 505 13.65 -16.52 13.71
N GLY A 506 13.15 -17.08 12.59
CA GLY A 506 13.41 -18.47 12.21
C GLY A 506 14.89 -18.75 11.98
N LEU A 507 15.61 -17.88 11.26
CA LEU A 507 17.04 -18.06 10.98
C LEU A 507 17.90 -17.96 12.25
N ALA A 508 17.58 -17.02 13.14
CA ALA A 508 18.25 -16.89 14.44
C ALA A 508 17.99 -18.12 15.30
N ALA A 509 16.74 -18.58 15.36
CA ALA A 509 16.38 -19.81 16.06
C ALA A 509 17.13 -21.01 15.49
N LYS A 510 17.23 -21.19 14.16
CA LYS A 510 17.98 -22.28 13.52
C LYS A 510 19.43 -22.36 14.03
N ASN A 511 20.14 -21.23 14.06
CA ASN A 511 21.54 -21.20 14.49
C ASN A 511 21.67 -21.48 16.00
N ALA A 512 20.76 -20.94 16.81
CA ALA A 512 20.74 -21.17 18.25
C ALA A 512 20.41 -22.64 18.58
N ILE A 513 19.41 -23.22 17.92
CA ILE A 513 19.02 -24.63 18.02
C ILE A 513 20.21 -25.53 17.74
N LEU A 514 20.94 -25.30 16.65
CA LEU A 514 22.08 -26.15 16.30
C LEU A 514 23.16 -26.17 17.41
N ILE A 515 23.46 -25.02 17.99
CA ILE A 515 24.45 -24.93 19.09
C ILE A 515 23.91 -25.60 20.35
N VAL A 516 22.66 -25.31 20.71
CA VAL A 516 22.03 -25.79 21.95
C VAL A 516 21.75 -27.28 21.91
N GLU A 517 21.34 -27.84 20.76
CA GLU A 517 21.13 -29.28 20.54
C GLU A 517 22.42 -30.06 20.80
N PHE A 518 23.52 -29.68 20.14
CA PHE A 518 24.80 -30.37 20.33
C PHE A 518 25.34 -30.23 21.75
N ALA A 519 25.06 -29.10 22.42
CA ALA A 519 25.40 -28.95 23.83
C ALA A 519 24.53 -29.84 24.73
N LYS A 520 23.21 -29.90 24.47
CA LYS A 520 22.26 -30.70 25.24
C LYS A 520 22.57 -32.19 25.12
N GLU A 521 22.77 -32.71 23.91
CA GLU A 521 23.09 -34.12 23.67
C GLU A 521 24.33 -34.57 24.47
N ARG A 522 25.34 -33.70 24.59
CA ARG A 522 26.54 -33.96 25.39
C ARG A 522 26.29 -33.92 26.90
N VAL A 523 25.43 -33.02 27.36
CA VAL A 523 25.01 -32.98 28.77
C VAL A 523 24.22 -34.25 29.11
N ASP A 524 23.35 -34.70 28.22
CA ASP A 524 22.60 -35.95 28.37
C ASP A 524 23.54 -37.18 28.41
N TRP A 525 24.71 -37.10 27.78
CA TRP A 525 25.79 -38.11 27.87
C TRP A 525 26.71 -37.93 29.10
N GLY A 526 26.38 -37.03 30.02
CA GLY A 526 27.07 -36.85 31.30
C GLY A 526 28.17 -35.79 31.31
N MET A 527 28.32 -34.97 30.26
CA MET A 527 29.28 -33.85 30.30
C MET A 527 28.77 -32.68 31.15
N PRO A 528 29.64 -32.01 31.93
CA PRO A 528 29.31 -30.74 32.56
C PRO A 528 28.89 -29.69 31.53
N VAL A 529 27.86 -28.89 31.84
CA VAL A 529 27.23 -27.90 30.93
C VAL A 529 28.26 -26.95 30.29
N PHE A 530 29.25 -26.49 31.06
CA PHE A 530 30.30 -25.60 30.56
C PHE A 530 31.17 -26.28 29.49
N ASP A 531 31.59 -27.52 29.73
CA ASP A 531 32.46 -28.27 28.83
C ASP A 531 31.69 -28.72 27.58
N ALA A 532 30.43 -29.12 27.76
CA ALA A 532 29.51 -29.49 26.69
C ALA A 532 29.30 -28.34 25.68
N THR A 533 29.21 -27.09 26.18
CA THR A 533 29.05 -25.88 25.35
C THR A 533 30.34 -25.51 24.60
N MET A 534 31.50 -25.82 25.18
CA MET A 534 32.81 -25.42 24.65
C MET A 534 33.45 -26.46 23.70
N ALA A 535 32.98 -27.70 23.70
CA ALA A 535 33.61 -28.77 22.93
C ALA A 535 33.38 -28.61 21.40
N PRO A 536 34.43 -28.70 20.57
CA PRO A 536 34.31 -28.57 19.11
C PRO A 536 33.82 -29.85 18.40
N LYS A 537 33.84 -31.01 19.09
CA LYS A 537 33.41 -32.32 18.56
C LYS A 537 32.94 -33.21 19.70
N MET A 538 32.08 -34.19 19.40
CA MET A 538 31.82 -35.29 20.33
C MET A 538 33.13 -36.00 20.69
N PRO A 539 33.32 -36.45 21.94
CA PRO A 539 34.47 -37.28 22.27
C PRO A 539 34.40 -38.52 21.37
N SER A 540 35.46 -38.74 20.59
CA SER A 540 35.60 -39.95 19.81
C SER A 540 35.83 -41.13 20.76
N GLY A 541 34.77 -41.86 21.05
CA GLY A 541 34.82 -43.21 21.60
C GLY A 541 34.24 -43.35 23.01
N THR A 542 33.10 -44.07 23.11
CA THR A 542 32.96 -45.34 23.86
C THR A 542 31.69 -46.06 23.37
N ALA A 543 31.87 -47.02 22.47
CA ALA A 543 31.11 -48.26 22.45
C ALA A 543 32.13 -49.39 22.48
#